data_AF-X1LBC0-F1
#
_entry.id   AF-X1LBC0-F1
#
_cell.length_a   1.000
_cell.length_b   1.000
_cell.length_c   1.000
_cell.angle_alpha   90.00
_cell.angle_beta   90.00
_cell.angle_gamma   90.00
#
_symmetry.space_group_name_H-M   'P 1'
#
loop_
_entity.id
_entity.type
_entity.pdbx_description
1 polymer ?
#
loop_
_entity_poly.entity_id
_entity_poly.type
_entity_poly.pdbx_seq_one_letter_code
_entity_poly.pdbx_strand_id
1 'polypeptide(L)'
;MEKIEFIEEHAPADYLLKLDLTLPGWVSKSLRPDDLKRLRLAVNRFLELLSPLLFHHKSQLGGFYSIHTWKTTKPLEPHLHVHLNVFNVAHNRKAKTFHRFKPLISHYKVKLAWRSALKSQGLWDSPLATFLPDCHLGYIKLADRVRLMSRIRYIFRKPIVDMNKDIGNCDTSHVDPVWARALLDYTPRQVFVGWAVNLKRFGFKCS
;
A
#
# COMPACT_ATOMS: atom_id res chain seq x y z
N MET A 1 1.69 -14.35 -25.86
CA MET A 1 1.97 -12.98 -25.37
C MET A 1 0.86 -12.08 -25.91
N GLU A 2 0.06 -11.44 -25.05
CA GLU A 2 -0.97 -10.51 -25.53
C GLU A 2 -0.28 -9.24 -26.05
N LYS A 3 -0.56 -8.84 -27.30
CA LYS A 3 -0.10 -7.56 -27.84
C LYS A 3 -0.89 -6.47 -27.13
N ILE A 4 -0.22 -5.76 -26.23
CA ILE A 4 -0.79 -4.68 -25.45
C ILE A 4 -0.54 -3.37 -26.21
N GLU A 5 -1.60 -2.62 -26.46
CA GLU A 5 -1.49 -1.26 -26.97
C GLU A 5 -1.50 -0.26 -25.79
N PHE A 6 -0.55 0.66 -25.82
CA PHE A 6 -0.43 1.74 -24.86
C PHE A 6 -0.97 3.02 -25.50
N ILE A 7 -2.06 3.55 -24.96
CA ILE A 7 -2.67 4.77 -25.47
C ILE A 7 -2.20 5.94 -24.59
N GLU A 8 -1.35 6.80 -25.14
CA GLU A 8 -0.98 8.08 -24.52
C GLU A 8 -2.09 9.10 -24.78
N GLU A 9 -3.16 9.04 -23.99
CA GLU A 9 -4.29 9.94 -24.22
C GLU A 9 -4.01 11.38 -23.75
N HIS A 10 -3.38 11.63 -22.58
CA HIS A 10 -3.38 12.99 -22.01
C HIS A 10 -2.18 13.49 -21.16
N ALA A 11 -1.04 12.79 -21.03
CA ALA A 11 0.22 13.36 -20.50
C ALA A 11 1.36 12.31 -20.47
N PRO A 12 2.64 12.74 -20.58
CA PRO A 12 3.80 11.92 -20.21
C PRO A 12 3.94 11.83 -18.67
N ALA A 13 2.88 11.43 -17.99
CA ALA A 13 2.88 11.30 -16.54
C ALA A 13 3.46 9.93 -16.14
N ASP A 14 4.75 9.94 -15.84
CA ASP A 14 5.50 8.78 -15.33
C ASP A 14 5.68 8.91 -13.83
N TYR A 15 4.67 8.48 -13.07
CA TYR A 15 4.71 8.50 -11.61
C TYR A 15 4.48 7.11 -10.99
N LEU A 16 5.11 6.91 -9.84
CA LEU A 16 4.67 5.97 -8.82
C LEU A 16 3.84 6.74 -7.79
N LEU A 17 2.59 6.35 -7.61
CA LEU A 17 1.75 6.84 -6.53
C LEU A 17 2.11 6.06 -5.28
N LYS A 18 2.70 6.73 -4.29
CA LYS A 18 3.02 6.14 -2.98
C LYS A 18 1.91 6.45 -1.98
N LEU A 19 1.39 5.43 -1.34
CA LEU A 19 0.31 5.48 -0.35
C LEU A 19 0.78 4.76 0.90
N ASP A 20 0.81 5.46 2.02
CA ASP A 20 1.03 4.88 3.35
C ASP A 20 -0.31 4.87 4.07
N LEU A 21 -0.92 3.68 4.20
CA LEU A 21 -2.29 3.49 4.65
C LEU A 21 -2.27 2.84 6.03
N THR A 22 -2.57 3.61 7.08
CA THR A 22 -2.55 3.09 8.45
C THR A 22 -3.88 2.47 8.84
N LEU A 23 -3.84 1.54 9.78
CA LEU A 23 -5.02 1.05 10.47
C LEU A 23 -5.21 1.79 11.80
N PRO A 24 -6.41 1.74 12.38
CA PRO A 24 -6.61 2.23 13.73
C PRO A 24 -5.66 1.59 14.75
N GLY A 25 -5.26 2.38 15.75
CA GLY A 25 -4.35 1.91 16.80
C GLY A 25 -4.90 0.71 17.58
N TRP A 26 -6.22 0.61 17.77
CA TRP A 26 -6.83 -0.53 18.45
C TRP A 26 -6.66 -1.83 17.67
N VAL A 27 -6.84 -1.81 16.34
CA VAL A 27 -6.59 -2.97 15.47
C VAL A 27 -5.12 -3.39 15.52
N SER A 28 -4.20 -2.41 15.57
CA SER A 28 -2.76 -2.69 15.65
C SER A 28 -2.38 -3.36 16.97
N LYS A 29 -2.99 -2.95 18.09
CA LYS A 29 -2.74 -3.51 19.42
C LYS A 29 -3.37 -4.89 19.62
N SER A 30 -4.49 -5.17 18.97
CA SER A 30 -5.22 -6.44 19.09
C SER A 30 -5.05 -7.33 17.85
N LEU A 31 -3.88 -7.29 17.20
CA LEU A 31 -3.66 -7.97 15.92
C LEU A 31 -3.89 -9.48 16.04
N ARG A 32 -4.91 -10.01 15.36
CA ARG A 32 -5.20 -11.44 15.30
C ARG A 32 -4.58 -12.08 14.06
N PRO A 33 -4.36 -13.41 14.05
CA PRO A 33 -3.82 -14.12 12.89
C PRO A 33 -4.57 -13.84 11.57
N ASP A 34 -5.91 -13.75 11.63
CA ASP A 34 -6.75 -13.51 10.45
C ASP A 34 -6.77 -12.05 9.96
N ASP A 35 -6.33 -11.09 10.78
CA ASP A 35 -6.41 -9.67 10.43
C ASP A 35 -5.47 -9.33 9.28
N LEU A 36 -4.34 -10.03 9.12
CA LEU A 36 -3.48 -9.89 7.96
C LEU A 36 -4.18 -10.35 6.68
N LYS A 37 -4.94 -11.45 6.71
CA LYS A 37 -5.72 -11.92 5.55
C LYS A 37 -6.80 -10.90 5.18
N ARG A 38 -7.54 -10.41 6.18
CA ARG A 38 -8.56 -9.34 6.03
C ARG A 38 -7.94 -8.06 5.47
N LEU A 39 -6.74 -7.70 5.90
CA LEU A 39 -6.03 -6.51 5.41
C LEU A 39 -5.68 -6.64 3.93
N ARG A 40 -5.22 -7.80 3.47
CA ARG A 40 -4.95 -8.03 2.04
C ARG A 40 -6.22 -7.88 1.19
N LEU A 41 -7.36 -8.36 1.70
CA LEU A 41 -8.67 -8.16 1.06
C LEU A 41 -9.06 -6.67 1.05
N ALA A 42 -8.81 -5.94 2.15
CA ALA A 42 -9.05 -4.51 2.22
C ALA A 42 -8.21 -3.74 1.19
N VAL A 43 -6.95 -4.11 0.96
CA VAL A 43 -6.11 -3.49 -0.09
C VAL A 43 -6.72 -3.66 -1.48
N ASN A 44 -7.21 -4.85 -1.82
CA ASN A 44 -7.89 -5.07 -3.10
C ASN A 44 -9.17 -4.24 -3.21
N ARG A 45 -10.00 -4.23 -2.17
CA ARG A 45 -11.22 -3.42 -2.13
C ARG A 45 -10.92 -1.93 -2.24
N PHE A 46 -9.84 -1.48 -1.62
CA PHE A 46 -9.39 -0.09 -1.71
C PHE A 46 -9.05 0.30 -3.15
N LEU A 47 -8.35 -0.54 -3.91
CA LEU A 47 -8.06 -0.26 -5.32
C LEU A 47 -9.32 -0.15 -6.18
N GLU A 48 -10.34 -0.98 -5.91
CA GLU A 48 -11.64 -0.89 -6.58
C GLU A 48 -12.34 0.44 -6.29
N LEU A 49 -12.29 0.90 -5.04
CA LEU A 49 -12.87 2.18 -4.62
C LEU A 49 -12.05 3.39 -5.10
N LEU A 50 -10.74 3.23 -5.27
CA LEU A 50 -9.83 4.28 -5.71
C LEU A 50 -9.90 4.53 -7.23
N SER A 51 -10.06 3.47 -8.02
CA SER A 51 -10.10 3.52 -9.49
C SER A 51 -11.09 4.58 -10.04
N PRO A 52 -12.38 4.60 -9.65
CA PRO A 52 -13.35 5.58 -10.16
C PRO A 52 -13.07 7.02 -9.73
N LEU A 53 -12.17 7.25 -8.76
CA LEU A 53 -11.75 8.57 -8.33
C LEU A 53 -10.61 9.15 -9.18
N LEU A 54 -9.93 8.30 -9.95
CA LEU A 54 -8.79 8.64 -10.79
C LEU A 54 -9.15 8.70 -12.28
N PHE A 55 -10.10 7.87 -12.72
CA PHE A 55 -10.56 7.81 -14.11
C PHE A 55 -11.98 7.23 -14.19
N HIS A 56 -12.69 7.53 -15.28
CA HIS A 56 -14.09 7.15 -15.45
C HIS A 56 -14.30 5.79 -16.16
N HIS A 57 -13.26 5.24 -16.78
CA HIS A 57 -13.36 4.00 -17.56
C HIS A 57 -13.31 2.75 -16.67
N LYS A 58 -13.89 1.64 -17.15
CA LYS A 58 -13.79 0.31 -16.51
C LYS A 58 -12.38 -0.27 -16.68
N SER A 59 -11.43 0.29 -15.95
CA SER A 59 -10.03 -0.14 -15.95
C SER A 59 -9.56 -0.45 -14.54
N GLN A 60 -8.54 -1.29 -14.45
CA GLN A 60 -7.99 -1.74 -13.19
C GLN A 60 -6.71 -0.96 -12.88
N LEU A 61 -6.54 -0.60 -11.62
CA LEU A 61 -5.24 -0.18 -11.10
C LEU A 61 -4.31 -1.39 -10.94
N GLY A 62 -3.02 -1.15 -10.81
CA GLY A 62 -2.03 -2.18 -10.57
C GLY A 62 -0.81 -1.60 -9.87
N GLY A 63 -0.17 -2.45 -9.07
CA GLY A 63 0.91 -2.01 -8.21
C GLY A 63 1.44 -3.12 -7.33
N PHE A 64 2.13 -2.72 -6.28
CA PHE A 64 2.63 -3.63 -5.27
C PHE A 64 2.61 -2.96 -3.90
N TYR A 65 2.58 -3.78 -2.85
CA TYR A 65 2.64 -3.29 -1.49
C TYR A 65 3.50 -4.16 -0.59
N SER A 66 3.85 -3.59 0.56
CA SER A 66 4.27 -4.34 1.75
C SER A 66 3.41 -3.95 2.94
N ILE A 67 3.25 -4.88 3.87
CA ILE A 67 2.60 -4.62 5.16
C ILE A 67 3.73 -4.43 6.17
N HIS A 68 3.62 -3.42 7.02
CA HIS A 68 4.46 -3.24 8.19
C HIS A 68 3.57 -3.38 9.42
N THR A 69 4.07 -4.09 10.43
CA THR A 69 3.38 -4.31 11.71
C THR A 69 3.93 -3.42 12.83
N TRP A 70 4.97 -2.62 12.56
CA TRP A 70 5.64 -1.75 13.52
C TRP A 70 5.68 -0.31 13.04
N LYS A 71 5.99 0.61 13.96
CA LYS A 71 6.19 2.02 13.66
C LYS A 71 7.68 2.32 13.52
N THR A 72 8.11 2.87 12.39
CA THR A 72 9.53 3.17 12.16
C THR A 72 10.20 3.96 13.28
N THR A 73 9.57 5.03 13.79
CA THR A 73 10.18 5.89 14.83
C THR A 73 10.10 5.29 16.24
N LYS A 74 9.30 4.24 16.42
CA LYS A 74 9.11 3.53 17.68
C LYS A 74 8.88 2.04 17.38
N PRO A 75 9.92 1.32 16.94
CA PRO A 75 9.79 -0.01 16.35
C PRO A 75 9.17 -1.05 17.28
N LEU A 76 9.22 -0.87 18.60
CA LEU A 76 8.56 -1.78 19.54
C LEU A 76 7.05 -1.53 19.68
N GLU A 77 6.50 -0.43 19.18
CA GLU A 77 5.06 -0.17 19.20
C GLU A 77 4.35 -0.88 18.02
N PRO A 78 3.32 -1.73 18.29
CA PRO A 78 2.48 -2.29 17.24
C PRO A 78 1.81 -1.19 16.41
N HIS A 79 2.02 -1.23 15.09
CA HIS A 79 1.52 -0.23 14.18
C HIS A 79 1.32 -0.84 12.79
N LEU A 80 0.11 -1.34 12.55
CA LEU A 80 -0.24 -1.99 11.30
C LEU A 80 -0.51 -0.94 10.22
N HIS A 81 0.24 -1.01 9.13
CA HIS A 81 0.04 -0.14 7.98
C HIS A 81 0.52 -0.79 6.68
N VAL A 82 0.03 -0.26 5.57
CA VAL A 82 0.35 -0.73 4.22
C VAL A 82 1.10 0.34 3.46
N HIS A 83 2.29 -0.01 2.97
CA HIS A 83 2.99 0.77 1.97
C HIS A 83 2.56 0.31 0.58
N LEU A 84 1.51 0.92 0.05
CA LEU A 84 0.98 0.64 -1.28
C LEU A 84 1.64 1.57 -2.32
N ASN A 85 2.11 0.99 -3.41
CA ASN A 85 2.67 1.72 -4.53
C ASN A 85 1.91 1.34 -5.80
N VAL A 86 1.22 2.32 -6.40
CA VAL A 86 0.38 2.14 -7.58
C VAL A 86 1.08 2.75 -8.78
N PHE A 87 1.18 2.00 -9.86
CA PHE A 87 1.71 2.51 -11.12
C PHE A 87 0.71 3.51 -11.72
N ASN A 88 1.20 4.61 -12.30
CA ASN A 88 0.35 5.58 -12.99
C ASN A 88 -0.14 5.08 -14.37
N VAL A 89 -0.59 3.84 -14.42
CA VAL A 89 -1.13 3.17 -15.59
C VAL A 89 -2.29 2.27 -15.15
N ALA A 90 -3.41 2.37 -15.85
CA ALA A 90 -4.56 1.51 -15.68
C ALA A 90 -4.73 0.58 -16.87
N HIS A 91 -5.22 -0.63 -16.61
CA HIS A 91 -5.44 -1.65 -17.63
C HIS A 91 -6.93 -1.83 -17.92
N ASN A 92 -7.33 -1.58 -19.16
CA ASN A 92 -8.66 -1.91 -19.66
C ASN A 92 -8.66 -3.35 -20.17
N ARG A 93 -9.20 -4.27 -19.37
CA ARG A 93 -9.23 -5.69 -19.72
C ARG A 93 -10.05 -6.00 -20.99
N LYS A 94 -11.12 -5.25 -21.25
CA LYS A 94 -12.00 -5.47 -22.41
C LYS A 94 -11.31 -5.02 -23.70
N ALA A 95 -10.71 -3.84 -23.67
CA ALA A 95 -9.98 -3.29 -24.81
C ALA A 95 -8.56 -3.88 -24.96
N LYS A 96 -8.04 -4.57 -23.94
CA LYS A 96 -6.66 -5.06 -23.84
C LYS A 96 -5.62 -3.94 -23.99
N THR A 97 -5.96 -2.75 -23.48
CA THR A 97 -5.13 -1.56 -23.57
C THR A 97 -4.70 -1.09 -22.19
N PHE A 98 -3.52 -0.48 -22.13
CA PHE A 98 -3.09 0.29 -20.98
C PHE A 98 -3.20 1.77 -21.29
N HIS A 99 -3.64 2.56 -20.32
CA HIS A 99 -3.68 4.01 -20.44
C HIS A 99 -3.10 4.65 -19.18
N ARG A 100 -2.42 5.78 -19.36
CA ARG A 100 -2.05 6.66 -18.25
C ARG A 100 -3.27 7.47 -17.82
N PHE A 101 -3.26 7.88 -16.56
CA PHE A 101 -4.29 8.75 -15.98
C PHE A 101 -3.64 9.90 -15.23
N LYS A 102 -4.38 10.96 -14.93
CA LYS A 102 -3.87 12.04 -14.08
C LYS A 102 -3.72 11.51 -12.64
N PRO A 103 -2.51 11.46 -12.05
CA PRO A 103 -2.30 10.79 -10.76
C PRO A 103 -2.88 11.58 -9.57
N LEU A 104 -3.30 12.82 -9.77
CA LEU A 104 -3.75 13.72 -8.71
C LEU A 104 -5.10 13.29 -8.15
N ILE A 105 -5.14 13.07 -6.83
CA ILE A 105 -6.35 12.70 -6.10
C ILE A 105 -6.38 13.39 -4.74
N SER A 106 -7.59 13.74 -4.30
CA SER A 106 -7.82 14.34 -2.99
C SER A 106 -7.43 13.37 -1.87
N HIS A 107 -6.58 13.82 -0.94
CA HIS A 107 -6.23 13.08 0.28
C HIS A 107 -7.47 12.67 1.07
N TYR A 108 -8.48 13.55 1.15
CA TYR A 108 -9.74 13.24 1.83
C TYR A 108 -10.47 12.07 1.17
N LYS A 109 -10.55 12.04 -0.16
CA LYS A 109 -11.16 10.93 -0.90
C LYS A 109 -10.39 9.61 -0.71
N VAL A 110 -9.06 9.67 -0.63
CA VAL A 110 -8.22 8.51 -0.29
C VAL A 110 -8.56 7.96 1.10
N LYS A 111 -8.64 8.84 2.11
CA LYS A 111 -9.01 8.44 3.48
C LYS A 111 -10.41 7.81 3.55
N LEU A 112 -11.39 8.37 2.84
CA LEU A 112 -12.74 7.81 2.75
C LEU A 112 -12.77 6.43 2.08
N ALA A 113 -12.04 6.26 0.97
CA ALA A 113 -11.95 4.98 0.28
C ALA A 113 -11.26 3.94 1.16
N TRP A 114 -10.18 4.32 1.87
CA TRP A 114 -9.46 3.40 2.76
C TRP A 114 -10.31 2.97 3.94
N ARG A 115 -11.00 3.91 4.60
CA ARG A 115 -11.96 3.58 5.66
C ARG A 115 -13.03 2.60 5.19
N SER A 116 -13.63 2.86 4.03
CA SER A 116 -14.68 2.00 3.47
C SER A 116 -14.15 0.59 3.18
N ALA A 117 -12.91 0.47 2.71
CA ALA A 117 -12.26 -0.80 2.50
C ALA A 117 -12.03 -1.55 3.83
N LEU A 118 -11.48 -0.89 4.85
CA LEU A 118 -11.29 -1.46 6.18
C LEU A 118 -12.61 -1.92 6.82
N LYS A 119 -13.65 -1.08 6.75
CA LYS A 119 -14.99 -1.38 7.28
C LYS A 119 -15.57 -2.64 6.63
N SER A 120 -15.41 -2.81 5.33
CA SER A 120 -15.89 -4.00 4.61
C SER A 120 -15.25 -5.31 5.07
N GLN A 121 -14.10 -5.26 5.74
CA GLN A 121 -13.35 -6.42 6.21
C GLN A 121 -13.41 -6.61 7.73
N GLY A 122 -14.17 -5.77 8.45
CA GLY A 122 -14.26 -5.77 9.91
C GLY A 122 -12.99 -5.23 10.60
N LEU A 123 -12.21 -4.40 9.90
CA LEU A 123 -11.00 -3.73 10.41
C LEU A 123 -11.24 -2.25 10.74
N TRP A 124 -12.51 -1.86 10.84
CA TRP A 124 -12.95 -0.53 11.21
C TRP A 124 -14.36 -0.58 11.80
N ASP A 125 -14.49 -0.18 13.05
CA ASP A 125 -15.71 -0.23 13.85
C ASP A 125 -16.12 1.14 14.43
N SER A 126 -15.27 2.18 14.31
CA SER A 126 -15.62 3.53 14.76
C SER A 126 -16.92 4.02 14.11
N PRO A 127 -17.94 4.39 14.89
CA PRO A 127 -19.22 4.88 14.37
C PRO A 127 -19.15 6.33 13.87
N LEU A 128 -18.12 7.08 14.29
CA LEU A 128 -17.96 8.49 13.94
C LEU A 128 -17.58 8.65 12.47
N ALA A 129 -18.48 9.25 11.68
CA ALA A 129 -18.26 9.50 10.26
C ALA A 129 -17.14 10.52 9.97
N THR A 130 -16.78 11.35 10.94
CA THR A 130 -15.66 12.30 10.85
C THR A 130 -14.32 11.66 11.18
N PHE A 131 -14.33 10.51 11.87
CA PHE A 131 -13.10 9.78 12.16
C PHE A 131 -12.61 9.09 10.88
N LEU A 132 -11.37 9.41 10.49
CA LEU A 132 -10.73 8.94 9.28
C LEU A 132 -9.38 8.30 9.60
N PRO A 133 -8.97 7.26 8.85
CA PRO A 133 -7.65 6.70 9.00
C PRO A 133 -6.59 7.73 8.63
N ASP A 134 -5.39 7.53 9.16
CA ASP A 134 -4.25 8.28 8.69
C ASP A 134 -3.75 7.68 7.36
N CYS A 135 -3.55 8.55 6.37
CA CYS A 135 -3.15 8.17 5.03
C CYS A 135 -2.22 9.24 4.50
N HIS A 136 -1.05 8.82 4.04
CA HIS A 136 -0.12 9.71 3.37
C HIS A 136 -0.05 9.35 1.89
N LEU A 137 -0.40 10.31 1.04
CA LEU A 137 -0.28 10.18 -0.41
C LEU A 137 0.88 11.05 -0.89
N GLY A 138 1.71 10.47 -1.76
CA GLY A 138 2.71 11.21 -2.50
C GLY A 138 2.97 10.62 -3.87
N TYR A 139 3.82 11.32 -4.62
CA TYR A 139 4.12 11.01 -6.01
C TYR A 139 5.62 11.03 -6.21
N ILE A 140 6.16 10.00 -6.87
CA ILE A 140 7.57 9.92 -7.26
C ILE A 140 7.62 9.81 -8.77
N LYS A 141 8.31 10.73 -9.44
CA LYS A 141 8.56 10.61 -10.89
C LYS A 141 9.42 9.37 -11.13
N LEU A 142 9.10 8.55 -12.12
CA LEU A 142 9.88 7.35 -12.44
C LEU A 142 11.31 7.69 -12.92
N ALA A 143 11.49 8.88 -13.50
CA ALA A 143 12.80 9.42 -13.84
C ALA A 143 13.68 9.71 -12.60
N ASP A 144 13.08 9.97 -11.43
CA ASP A 144 13.80 10.14 -10.16
C ASP A 144 14.13 8.77 -9.56
N ARG A 145 15.13 8.12 -10.16
CA ARG A 145 15.58 6.77 -9.78
C ARG A 145 16.06 6.71 -8.33
N VAL A 146 16.69 7.78 -7.83
CA VAL A 146 17.22 7.81 -6.45
C VAL A 146 16.07 7.74 -5.46
N ARG A 147 15.04 8.58 -5.61
CA ARG A 147 13.87 8.57 -4.72
C ARG A 147 13.03 7.30 -4.88
N LEU A 148 12.93 6.77 -6.10
CA LEU A 148 12.24 5.51 -6.38
C LEU A 148 12.92 4.34 -5.65
N MET A 149 14.24 4.19 -5.79
CA MET A 149 14.99 3.11 -5.14
C MET A 149 15.04 3.28 -3.62
N SER A 150 15.14 4.51 -3.13
CA SER A 150 15.04 4.82 -1.70
C SER A 150 13.68 4.38 -1.14
N ARG A 151 12.58 4.69 -1.83
CA ARG A 151 11.23 4.23 -1.45
C ARG A 151 11.13 2.71 -1.44
N ILE A 152 11.58 2.02 -2.49
CA ILE A 152 11.52 0.56 -2.59
C ILE A 152 12.33 -0.09 -1.45
N ARG A 153 13.55 0.38 -1.17
CA ARG A 153 14.36 -0.10 -0.05
C ARG A 153 13.68 0.14 1.30
N TYR A 154 13.11 1.32 1.48
CA TYR A 154 12.42 1.70 2.72
C TYR A 154 11.24 0.79 3.04
N ILE A 155 10.38 0.46 2.07
CA ILE A 155 9.16 -0.32 2.32
C ILE A 155 9.42 -1.82 2.52
N PHE A 156 10.59 -2.33 2.12
CA PHE A 156 10.93 -3.75 2.23
C PHE A 156 12.05 -4.04 3.25
N ARG A 157 12.50 -3.02 3.99
CA ARG A 157 13.52 -3.21 5.03
C ARG A 157 12.95 -3.94 6.24
N LYS A 158 13.80 -4.76 6.86
CA LYS A 158 13.45 -5.52 8.06
C LYS A 158 13.28 -4.58 9.27
N PRO A 159 12.44 -4.96 10.25
CA PRO A 159 12.25 -4.17 11.48
C PRO A 159 13.54 -3.89 12.24
N ILE A 160 14.49 -4.82 12.21
CA ILE A 160 15.80 -4.66 12.88
C ILE A 160 16.55 -3.40 12.42
N VAL A 161 16.34 -2.95 11.18
CA VAL A 161 16.95 -1.70 10.68
C VAL A 161 16.40 -0.49 11.43
N ASP A 162 15.09 -0.49 11.70
CA ASP A 162 14.43 0.56 12.48
C ASP A 162 14.75 0.43 13.96
N MET A 163 14.80 -0.78 14.52
CA MET A 163 15.27 -1.00 15.89
C MET A 163 16.68 -0.44 16.08
N ASN A 164 17.62 -0.82 15.22
CA ASN A 164 19.00 -0.35 15.35
C ASN A 164 19.11 1.20 15.30
N LYS A 165 18.18 1.86 14.60
CA LYS A 165 18.17 3.32 14.46
C LYS A 165 17.42 4.02 15.61
N ASP A 166 16.27 3.48 16.01
CA ASP A 166 15.24 4.21 16.76
C ASP A 166 14.82 3.47 18.05
N ILE A 167 15.51 2.41 18.48
CA ILE A 167 15.20 1.68 19.73
C ILE A 167 15.23 2.58 20.98
N GLY A 168 16.10 3.61 20.98
CA GLY A 168 16.16 4.59 22.08
C GLY A 168 14.89 5.42 22.27
N ASN A 169 13.99 5.43 21.27
CA ASN A 169 12.69 6.09 21.35
C ASN A 169 11.57 5.15 21.88
N CYS A 170 11.90 3.90 22.17
CA CYS A 170 10.96 2.90 22.67
C CYS A 170 11.06 2.77 24.18
N ASP A 171 9.91 2.46 24.80
CA ASP A 171 9.90 1.89 26.14
C ASP A 171 10.33 0.43 26.05
N THR A 172 11.49 0.11 26.61
CA THR A 172 12.06 -1.25 26.62
C THR A 172 11.78 -2.01 27.92
N SER A 173 11.19 -1.38 28.96
CA SER A 173 11.02 -2.04 30.26
C SER A 173 9.86 -3.04 30.30
N HIS A 174 8.88 -2.89 29.40
CA HIS A 174 7.66 -3.70 29.38
C HIS A 174 7.34 -4.29 28.01
N VAL A 175 8.36 -4.65 27.23
CA VAL A 175 8.16 -5.25 25.92
C VAL A 175 7.67 -6.69 26.08
N ASP A 176 6.54 -7.01 25.45
CA ASP A 176 6.08 -8.39 25.33
C ASP A 176 7.12 -9.22 24.54
N PRO A 177 7.74 -10.26 25.14
CA PRO A 177 8.77 -11.04 24.49
C PRO A 177 8.24 -11.82 23.26
N VAL A 178 6.95 -12.17 23.24
CA VAL A 178 6.32 -12.83 22.09
C VAL A 178 6.24 -11.85 20.91
N TRP A 179 5.81 -10.63 21.17
CA TRP A 179 5.80 -9.56 20.18
C TRP A 179 7.20 -9.23 19.66
N ALA A 180 8.19 -9.05 20.56
CA ALA A 180 9.56 -8.75 20.17
C ALA A 180 10.14 -9.83 19.24
N ARG A 181 9.92 -11.12 19.57
CA ARG A 181 10.34 -12.23 18.73
C ARG A 181 9.64 -12.22 17.38
N ALA A 182 8.31 -12.08 17.37
CA ALA A 182 7.53 -12.01 16.13
C ALA A 182 8.00 -10.88 15.22
N LEU A 183 8.43 -9.75 15.80
CA LEU A 183 8.94 -8.61 15.06
C LEU A 183 10.36 -8.85 14.52
N LEU A 184 11.26 -9.48 15.28
CA LEU A 184 12.59 -9.87 14.79
C LEU A 184 12.52 -10.90 13.66
N ASP A 185 11.56 -11.82 13.74
CA ASP A 185 11.31 -12.85 12.71
C ASP A 185 10.55 -12.29 11.50
N TYR A 186 9.99 -11.07 11.60
CA TYR A 186 9.18 -10.49 10.54
C TYR A 186 10.01 -10.19 9.29
N THR A 187 9.60 -10.79 8.18
CA THR A 187 10.17 -10.53 6.85
C THR A 187 9.14 -9.82 5.98
N PRO A 188 9.37 -8.54 5.63
CA PRO A 188 8.50 -7.82 4.70
C PRO A 188 8.44 -8.56 3.37
N ARG A 189 7.21 -8.74 2.86
CA ARG A 189 6.99 -9.38 1.56
C ARG A 189 6.50 -8.36 0.56
N GLN A 190 6.98 -8.47 -0.67
CA GLN A 190 6.41 -7.79 -1.81
C GLN A 190 5.19 -8.57 -2.30
N VAL A 191 4.05 -7.88 -2.38
CA VAL A 191 2.81 -8.45 -2.88
C VAL A 191 2.30 -7.60 -4.03
N PHE A 192 2.13 -8.21 -5.20
CA PHE A 192 1.53 -7.56 -6.37
C PHE A 192 -0.01 -7.55 -6.27
N VAL A 193 -0.63 -6.52 -6.85
CA VAL A 193 -2.08 -6.29 -6.81
C VAL A 193 -2.62 -5.76 -8.13
N GLY A 194 -3.94 -5.93 -8.30
CA GLY A 194 -4.64 -5.47 -9.49
C GLY A 194 -4.09 -6.14 -10.75
N TRP A 195 -3.92 -5.41 -11.85
CA TRP A 195 -3.37 -5.99 -13.07
C TRP A 195 -1.91 -6.48 -12.91
N ALA A 196 -1.16 -5.95 -11.94
CA ALA A 196 0.26 -6.28 -11.76
C ALA A 196 0.49 -7.74 -11.29
N VAL A 197 -0.54 -8.44 -10.83
CA VAL A 197 -0.45 -9.90 -10.57
C VAL A 197 -0.18 -10.69 -11.86
N ASN A 198 -0.49 -10.11 -13.02
CA ASN A 198 -0.35 -10.72 -14.35
C ASN A 198 0.86 -10.20 -15.14
N LEU A 199 1.86 -9.58 -14.49
CA LEU A 199 3.04 -9.03 -15.17
C LEU A 199 3.71 -10.03 -16.15
N LYS A 200 3.86 -11.30 -15.75
CA LYS A 200 4.39 -12.35 -16.63
C LYS A 200 3.55 -12.56 -17.90
N ARG A 201 2.22 -12.55 -17.78
CA ARG A 201 1.29 -12.69 -18.92
C ARG A 201 1.44 -11.53 -19.91
N PHE A 202 1.75 -10.35 -19.40
CA PHE A 202 2.01 -9.14 -20.17
C PHE A 202 3.44 -9.08 -20.75
N GLY A 203 4.25 -10.13 -20.56
CA GLY A 203 5.61 -10.21 -21.12
C GLY A 203 6.70 -9.56 -20.28
N PHE A 204 6.40 -9.09 -19.07
CA PHE A 204 7.42 -8.56 -18.18
C PHE A 204 8.24 -9.70 -17.55
N LYS A 205 9.57 -9.56 -17.59
CA LYS A 205 10.49 -10.45 -16.88
C LYS A 205 10.41 -10.15 -15.38
N CYS A 206 9.67 -10.95 -14.64
CA CYS A 206 9.75 -11.00 -13.18
C CYS A 206 10.79 -12.06 -12.82
N SER A 207 12.05 -11.64 -12.65
CA SER A 207 13.12 -12.46 -12.06
C SER A 207 12.86 -12.69 -10.58
#